data_AF-A0A9N9K0L1-F1
#
_entry.id   AF-A0A9N9K0L1-F1
#
_cell.length_a   1.000
_cell.length_b   1.000
_cell.length_c   1.000
_cell.angle_alpha   90.00
_cell.angle_beta   90.00
_cell.angle_gamma   90.00
#
_symmetry.space_group_name_H-M   'P 1'
#
loop_
_entity.id
_entity.type
_entity.pdbx_description
1 polymer ?
#
loop_
_entity_poly.entity_id
_entity_poly.type
_entity_poly.pdbx_seq_one_letter_code
_entity_poly.pdbx_strand_id
1 'polypeptide(L)' 'IVLLGDAAHAMNPLLGLGVNNAIQDADLLTKELLNYKNDNLIACIRRYNEQMRVRSSKDVIKSRNT' A
#
# COMPACT_ATOMS: atom_id res chain seq x y z
N ILE A 1 -1.20 -11.33 -8.88
CA ILE A 1 0.10 -10.74 -8.45
C ILE A 1 -0.21 -9.34 -7.91
N VAL A 2 0.44 -8.92 -6.82
CA VAL A 2 0.29 -7.60 -6.20
C VAL A 2 1.66 -7.15 -5.65
N LEU A 3 1.90 -5.83 -5.59
CA LEU A 3 3.15 -5.23 -5.11
C LEU A 3 2.91 -4.50 -3.78
N LEU A 4 3.87 -4.56 -2.87
CA LEU A 4 3.82 -3.96 -1.52
C LEU A 4 5.16 -3.29 -1.21
N GLY A 5 5.14 -2.32 -0.28
CA GLY A 5 6.36 -1.64 0.19
C GLY A 5 7.13 -0.96 -0.94
N ASP A 6 8.46 -1.02 -0.88
CA ASP A 6 9.31 -0.34 -1.88
C ASP A 6 9.11 -0.84 -3.31
N ALA A 7 8.65 -2.08 -3.51
CA ALA A 7 8.29 -2.59 -4.83
C ALA A 7 7.09 -1.83 -5.44
N ALA A 8 6.21 -1.27 -4.60
CA ALA A 8 5.07 -0.47 -5.02
C ALA A 8 5.32 1.04 -4.93
N HIS A 9 6.05 1.51 -3.92
CA HIS A 9 6.16 2.93 -3.59
C HIS A 9 7.46 3.32 -2.87
N ALA A 10 8.61 2.92 -3.43
CA ALA A 10 9.92 3.35 -2.94
C ALA A 10 10.02 4.87 -2.72
N MET A 11 10.60 5.26 -1.59
CA MET A 11 10.71 6.65 -1.15
C MET A 11 12.02 6.94 -0.41
N ASN A 12 12.37 8.23 -0.27
CA ASN A 12 13.56 8.64 0.48
C ASN A 12 13.39 8.28 1.98
N PRO A 13 14.39 7.63 2.62
CA PRO A 13 14.29 7.24 4.03
C PRO A 13 14.28 8.41 5.01
N LEU A 14 14.57 9.65 4.61
CA LEU A 14 14.72 10.82 5.50
C LEU A 14 13.51 11.04 6.43
N LEU A 15 12.29 10.74 5.97
CA LEU A 15 11.07 10.88 6.76
C LEU A 15 10.76 9.68 7.66
N GLY A 16 11.51 8.57 7.53
CA GLY A 16 11.30 7.35 8.31
C GLY A 16 9.99 6.60 8.03
N LEU A 17 9.37 6.80 6.86
CA LEU A 17 8.03 6.28 6.55
C LEU A 17 7.99 4.93 5.82
N GLY A 18 9.08 4.52 5.14
CA GLY A 18 9.06 3.38 4.21
C GLY A 18 8.52 2.08 4.80
N VAL A 19 9.12 1.60 5.90
CA VAL A 19 8.70 0.35 6.56
C VAL A 19 7.29 0.44 7.14
N ASN A 20 6.94 1.57 7.76
CA ASN A 20 5.58 1.78 8.29
C ASN A 20 4.53 1.71 7.17
N ASN A 21 4.89 2.18 5.96
CA ASN A 21 4.02 2.10 4.81
C ASN A 21 3.89 0.68 4.27
N ALA A 22 4.97 -0.10 4.26
CA ALA A 22 4.94 -1.52 3.89
C ALA A 22 4.10 -2.37 4.88
N ILE A 23 4.20 -2.10 6.20
CA ILE A 23 3.40 -2.82 7.21
C ILE A 23 1.90 -2.51 7.04
N GLN A 24 1.55 -1.24 6.79
CA GLN A 24 0.16 -0.85 6.49
C GLN A 24 -0.36 -1.52 5.22
N ASP A 25 0.49 -1.74 4.21
CA ASP A 25 0.08 -2.48 3.02
C ASP A 25 -0.29 -3.92 3.35
N ALA A 26 0.52 -4.59 4.17
CA ALA A 26 0.27 -5.97 4.57
C ALA A 26 -1.02 -6.11 5.39
N ASP A 27 -1.24 -5.20 6.34
CA ASP A 27 -2.48 -5.14 7.13
C ASP A 27 -3.71 -4.91 6.24
N LEU A 28 -3.65 -3.92 5.36
CA LEU A 28 -4.77 -3.57 4.48
C LEU A 28 -5.07 -4.67 3.47
N LEU A 29 -4.06 -5.24 2.81
CA LEU A 29 -4.24 -6.33 1.87
C LEU A 29 -4.86 -7.55 2.57
N THR A 30 -4.38 -7.89 3.77
CA THR A 30 -4.92 -9.01 4.55
C THR A 30 -6.40 -8.77 4.89
N LYS A 31 -6.77 -7.57 5.33
CA LYS A 31 -8.16 -7.20 5.59
C LYS A 31 -9.06 -7.34 4.37
N GLU A 32 -8.59 -6.89 3.20
CA GLU A 32 -9.35 -7.04 1.95
C GLU A 32 -9.50 -8.51 1.54
N LEU A 33 -8.44 -9.31 1.70
CA LEU A 33 -8.44 -10.74 1.35
C LEU A 33 -9.31 -11.59 2.28
N LEU A 34 -9.53 -11.17 3.53
CA LEU A 34 -10.51 -11.84 4.41
C LEU A 34 -11.94 -11.82 3.84
N ASN A 35 -12.25 -10.85 2.98
CA ASN A 35 -13.54 -10.75 2.29
C ASN A 35 -13.62 -11.58 1.00
N TYR A 36 -12.58 -12.35 0.64
CA TYR A 36 -12.49 -13.08 -0.64
C TYR A 36 -13.67 -14.02 -0.96
N LYS A 37 -14.35 -14.54 0.06
CA LYS A 37 -15.53 -15.40 -0.16
C LYS A 37 -16.74 -14.62 -0.68
N ASN A 38 -16.88 -13.36 -0.26
CA ASN A 38 -17.97 -12.48 -0.65
C ASN A 38 -17.61 -11.66 -1.90
N ASP A 39 -16.34 -11.27 -1.99
CA ASP A 39 -15.76 -10.49 -3.07
C ASP A 39 -14.69 -11.33 -3.77
N ASN A 40 -14.75 -11.48 -5.09
CA ASN A 40 -13.68 -12.21 -5.79
C ASN A 40 -12.29 -11.57 -5.57
N LEU A 41 -11.23 -12.35 -5.83
CA LEU A 41 -9.83 -11.95 -5.58
C LEU A 41 -9.46 -10.63 -6.26
N ILE A 42 -9.97 -10.41 -7.48
CA ILE A 42 -9.69 -9.20 -8.26
C ILE A 42 -10.28 -7.97 -7.57
N ALA A 43 -11.51 -8.07 -7.04
CA ALA A 43 -12.16 -6.99 -6.31
C ALA A 43 -11.38 -6.63 -5.03
N CYS A 44 -10.96 -7.62 -4.23
CA CYS A 44 -10.14 -7.40 -3.03
C CYS A 44 -8.82 -6.68 -3.37
N ILE A 45 -8.07 -7.19 -4.35
CA ILE A 45 -6.80 -6.59 -4.78
C ILE A 45 -7.01 -5.17 -5.29
N ARG A 46 -8.09 -4.91 -6.05
CA ARG A 46 -8.41 -3.58 -6.55
C ARG A 46 -8.64 -2.59 -5.41
N ARG A 47 -9.44 -2.94 -4.41
CA ARG A 47 -9.74 -2.07 -3.26
C ARG A 47 -8.49 -1.78 -2.42
N TYR A 48 -7.64 -2.79 -2.23
CA TYR A 48 -6.32 -2.58 -1.62
C TYR A 48 -5.50 -1.57 -2.43
N ASN A 49 -5.37 -1.76 -3.75
CA ASN A 49 -4.56 -0.90 -4.61
C ASN A 49 -5.05 0.56 -4.62
N GLU A 50 -6.37 0.77 -4.65
CA GLU A 50 -6.96 2.11 -4.63
C GLU A 50 -6.60 2.87 -3.35
N GLN A 51 -6.74 2.22 -2.20
CA GLN A 51 -6.44 2.80 -0.89
C GLN A 51 -4.92 3.00 -0.69
N MET A 52 -4.12 1.99 -1.00
CA MET A 52 -2.66 2.06 -0.90
C MET A 52 -2.10 3.19 -1.77
N ARG A 53 -2.60 3.35 -3.02
CA ARG A 53 -2.11 4.37 -3.96
C ARG A 53 -2.33 5.79 -3.44
N VAL A 54 -3.52 6.08 -2.89
CA VAL A 54 -3.85 7.42 -2.36
C VAL A 54 -2.92 7.78 -1.20
N ARG A 55 -2.72 6.85 -0.27
CA ARG A 55 -1.87 7.05 0.91
C ARG A 55 -0.38 7.18 0.53
N SER A 56 0.17 6.18 -0.16
CA SER A 56 1.60 6.11 -0.45
C SER A 56 2.07 7.23 -1.38
N SER A 57 1.27 7.65 -2.36
CA SER A 57 1.65 8.74 -3.28
C SER A 57 1.90 10.04 -2.54
N LYS A 58 1.10 10.34 -1.50
CA LYS A 58 1.27 11.53 -0.66
C LYS A 58 2.62 11.49 0.06
N ASP A 59 2.98 10.35 0.64
CA ASP A 59 4.22 10.19 1.39
C ASP A 59 5.45 10.17 0.48
N VAL A 60 5.36 9.53 -0.69
CA VAL A 60 6.41 9.54 -1.72
C VAL A 60 6.69 10.97 -2.17
N ILE A 61 5.65 11.76 -2.50
CA ILE A 61 5.82 13.16 -2.90
C ILE A 61 6.44 13.98 -1.77
N LYS A 62 5.95 13.82 -0.54
CA LYS A 62 6.50 14.52 0.63
C LYS A 62 7.98 14.20 0.84
N SER A 63 8.37 12.94 0.69
CA SER A 63 9.77 12.48 0.85
C SER A 63 10.74 13.04 -0.20
N ARG A 64 10.24 13.50 -1.36
CA ARG A 64 11.05 14.10 -2.42
C ARG A 64 11.32 15.58 -2.20
N ASN A 65 10.42 16.26 -1.50
CA ASN A 65 10.48 17.69 -1.25
C ASN A 65 11.07 18.03 0.12
N THR A 66 11.50 17.01 0.88
CA THR A 66 12.22 17.14 2.16
C THR A 66 13.65 16.71 1.96
#